data_AF-A0A932J266-F1
#
_entry.id   AF-A0A932J266-F1
#
_cell.length_a   1.000
_cell.length_b   1.000
_cell.length_c   1.000
_cell.angle_alpha   90.00
_cell.angle_beta   90.00
_cell.angle_gamma   90.00
#
_symmetry.space_group_name_H-M   'P 1'
#
loop_
_entity.id
_entity.type
_entity.pdbx_description
1 polymer ?
#
loop_
_entity_poly.entity_id
_entity_poly.type
_entity_poly.pdbx_seq_one_letter_code
_entity_poly.pdbx_strand_id
1 'polypeptide(L)'
;MSEAIRFYYRGSEHAVSDASPNRTLLQYLREDLHACGTKEGCAEGDCGACTVVLAQLDNGELQTHAVNACIQLLPSVHGKAVFSVEDVAPPRCAGQERQLHPVQQALLECHGSQCGFCTPGFVMSLWALYLTHQAAQTRPTRAQICDALSGNLCRCTGYKPIIEAAVRMFELPAAEFPHQQWLATLQQLQQKLHASVAPDTCPSYSAQGQVFYWPQTLQQALQVRASTPQATILAGGTDVGLWVTKQLRDLNTLLYIGQIAQLQQIQTVDAMLEIGAAVNLNEAYHALCQHYPRELTEMWQRFASMPVRNAGTLGGNVANGSPIGDSMPWLIALGAQVRLQSVRGSRQLALEDFYLGYQQKDLQADELLTHILVPLPRPNWHWRTYKLAKRFDQDISAVCAAFALEIADGSILNARITFGGMAATPKRAMAAECALQGQAWDETTLNAACLALASDYAPLSDMRASQDYRRNTAQNLLRRFWLETRPHAPLTQEQINVFAQPHSGEIA
;
A
#
# COMPACT_ATOMS: atom_id res chain seq x y z
N MET A 1 -24.80 -13.39 16.19
CA MET A 1 -24.31 -14.77 16.47
C MET A 1 -22.93 -14.89 15.86
N SER A 2 -22.02 -15.67 16.46
CA SER A 2 -20.68 -15.85 15.90
C SER A 2 -20.76 -16.75 14.65
N GLU A 3 -20.20 -16.31 13.52
CA GLU A 3 -20.14 -17.08 12.27
C GLU A 3 -18.72 -17.58 11.98
N ALA A 4 -18.60 -18.68 11.24
CA ALA A 4 -17.30 -19.21 10.82
C ALA A 4 -16.67 -18.33 9.72
N ILE A 5 -15.34 -18.24 9.74
CA ILE A 5 -14.59 -17.64 8.63
C ILE A 5 -14.58 -18.61 7.45
N ARG A 6 -15.07 -18.19 6.27
CA ARG A 6 -15.17 -19.04 5.08
C ARG A 6 -14.35 -18.48 3.93
N PHE A 7 -13.54 -19.32 3.30
CA PHE A 7 -12.72 -18.97 2.14
C PHE A 7 -12.39 -20.22 1.31
N TYR A 8 -11.93 -20.05 0.07
CA TYR A 8 -11.47 -21.18 -0.75
C TYR A 8 -9.96 -21.37 -0.63
N TYR A 9 -9.52 -22.62 -0.53
CA TYR A 9 -8.12 -23.02 -0.62
C TYR A 9 -8.05 -24.42 -1.24
N ARG A 10 -7.09 -24.65 -2.15
CA ARG A 10 -6.94 -25.92 -2.90
C ARG A 10 -8.23 -26.43 -3.55
N GLY A 11 -9.04 -25.52 -4.08
CA GLY A 11 -10.29 -25.85 -4.77
C GLY A 11 -11.46 -26.25 -3.86
N SER A 12 -11.29 -26.20 -2.54
CA SER A 12 -12.35 -26.49 -1.56
C SER A 12 -12.68 -25.30 -0.68
N GLU A 13 -13.95 -25.18 -0.25
CA GLU A 13 -14.36 -24.23 0.78
C GLU A 13 -13.85 -24.71 2.15
N HIS A 14 -13.12 -23.84 2.85
CA HIS A 14 -12.74 -24.03 4.24
C HIS A 14 -13.64 -23.18 5.13
N ALA A 15 -14.08 -23.74 6.27
CA ALA A 15 -14.81 -23.04 7.31
C ALA A 15 -14.06 -23.15 8.64
N VAL A 16 -13.65 -22.02 9.22
CA VAL A 16 -12.83 -21.94 10.43
C VAL A 16 -13.67 -21.35 11.57
N SER A 17 -13.74 -22.07 12.69
CA SER A 17 -14.63 -21.73 13.81
C SER A 17 -13.90 -21.50 15.15
N ASP A 18 -12.62 -21.84 15.25
CA ASP A 18 -11.88 -21.99 16.51
C ASP A 18 -10.48 -21.35 16.52
N ALA A 19 -10.05 -20.76 15.40
CA ALA A 19 -8.79 -20.03 15.30
C ALA A 19 -8.88 -18.61 15.89
N SER A 20 -7.86 -18.17 16.62
CA SER A 20 -7.78 -16.78 17.07
C SER A 20 -7.91 -15.79 15.90
N PRO A 21 -8.70 -14.70 16.04
CA PRO A 21 -8.68 -13.56 15.12
C PRO A 21 -7.31 -12.93 14.86
N ASN A 22 -6.35 -13.13 15.76
CA ASN A 22 -4.96 -12.68 15.60
C ASN A 22 -4.09 -13.68 14.82
N ARG A 23 -4.58 -14.89 14.54
CA ARG A 23 -3.85 -15.89 13.75
C ARG A 23 -3.61 -15.35 12.35
N THR A 24 -2.36 -15.39 11.90
CA THR A 24 -2.01 -14.94 10.55
C THR A 24 -2.39 -16.00 9.53
N LEU A 25 -2.62 -15.60 8.28
CA LEU A 25 -2.86 -16.52 7.17
C LEU A 25 -1.67 -17.46 6.99
N LEU A 26 -0.43 -16.97 7.19
CA LEU A 26 0.77 -17.80 7.10
C LEU A 26 0.81 -18.91 8.15
N GLN A 27 0.51 -18.58 9.41
CA GLN A 27 0.42 -19.57 10.48
C GLN A 27 -0.64 -20.61 10.14
N TYR A 28 -1.83 -20.17 9.70
CA TYR A 28 -2.91 -21.09 9.35
C TYR A 28 -2.52 -22.06 8.23
N LEU A 29 -1.92 -21.56 7.15
CA LEU A 29 -1.45 -22.40 6.04
C LEU A 29 -0.43 -23.44 6.50
N ARG A 30 0.53 -23.06 7.36
CA ARG A 30 1.68 -23.91 7.71
C ARG A 30 1.40 -24.86 8.88
N GLU A 31 0.74 -24.37 9.91
CA GLU A 31 0.58 -25.07 11.18
C GLU A 31 -0.72 -25.90 11.19
N ASP A 32 -1.81 -25.39 10.62
CA ASP A 32 -3.11 -26.06 10.62
C ASP A 32 -3.31 -26.90 9.35
N LEU A 33 -2.97 -26.35 8.18
CA LEU A 33 -3.14 -27.05 6.90
C LEU A 33 -1.90 -27.80 6.43
N HIS A 34 -0.77 -27.66 7.14
CA HIS A 34 0.52 -28.26 6.78
C HIS A 34 1.00 -27.96 5.34
N ALA A 35 0.52 -26.87 4.75
CA ALA A 35 0.95 -26.33 3.47
C ALA A 35 2.21 -25.49 3.65
N CYS A 36 3.34 -26.20 3.76
CA CYS A 36 4.60 -25.60 4.15
C CYS A 36 5.37 -24.96 2.99
N GLY A 37 4.84 -24.91 1.77
CA GLY A 37 5.46 -24.27 0.61
C GLY A 37 5.70 -22.77 0.84
N THR A 38 4.69 -22.06 1.32
CA THR A 38 4.81 -20.66 1.77
C THR A 38 5.68 -20.57 3.03
N LYS A 39 6.62 -19.61 3.06
CA LYS A 39 7.67 -19.53 4.11
C LYS A 39 7.54 -18.30 5.00
N GLU A 40 7.96 -18.44 6.24
CA GLU A 40 8.22 -17.29 7.12
C GLU A 40 9.69 -16.91 7.04
N GLY A 41 9.99 -15.69 6.56
CA GLY A 41 11.35 -15.16 6.52
C GLY A 41 11.60 -14.02 7.51
N CYS A 42 10.70 -13.04 7.53
CA CYS A 42 10.83 -11.84 8.39
C CYS A 42 9.62 -11.60 9.31
N ALA A 43 8.42 -12.06 8.94
CA ALA A 43 7.16 -11.78 9.64
C ALA A 43 6.76 -10.28 9.72
N GLU A 44 7.22 -9.45 8.77
CA GLU A 44 6.85 -8.02 8.68
C GLU A 44 6.49 -7.52 7.27
N GLY A 45 6.33 -8.41 6.31
CA GLY A 45 6.00 -8.04 4.93
C GLY A 45 7.19 -7.62 4.05
N ASP A 46 8.39 -7.52 4.61
CA ASP A 46 9.58 -7.03 3.89
C ASP A 46 10.19 -8.04 2.91
N CYS A 47 10.29 -9.31 3.28
CA CYS A 47 11.09 -10.27 2.51
C CYS A 47 10.36 -10.95 1.33
N GLY A 48 9.02 -10.93 1.33
CA GLY A 48 8.19 -11.60 0.30
C GLY A 48 8.24 -13.14 0.28
N ALA A 49 8.97 -13.82 1.16
CA ALA A 49 9.01 -15.28 1.19
C ALA A 49 7.64 -15.94 1.51
N CYS A 50 6.73 -15.15 2.10
CA CYS A 50 5.38 -15.53 2.47
C CYS A 50 4.32 -15.11 1.43
N THR A 51 4.73 -14.65 0.24
CA THR A 51 3.78 -14.16 -0.76
C THR A 51 2.80 -15.28 -1.16
N VAL A 52 1.51 -14.94 -1.17
CA VAL A 52 0.40 -15.74 -1.69
C VAL A 52 -0.41 -14.86 -2.62
N VAL A 53 -1.28 -15.45 -3.44
CA VAL A 53 -2.23 -14.70 -4.27
C VAL A 53 -3.63 -14.87 -3.69
N LEU A 54 -4.33 -13.76 -3.50
CA LEU A 54 -5.75 -13.75 -3.17
C LEU A 54 -6.55 -13.47 -4.43
N ALA A 55 -7.64 -14.20 -4.63
CA ALA A 55 -8.68 -13.81 -5.58
C ALA A 55 -9.94 -13.38 -4.82
N GLN A 56 -10.52 -12.27 -5.25
CA GLN A 56 -11.72 -11.69 -4.64
C GLN A 56 -12.59 -11.03 -5.70
N LEU A 57 -13.84 -10.75 -5.35
CA LEU A 57 -14.70 -9.94 -6.19
C LEU A 57 -14.53 -8.47 -5.84
N ASP A 58 -14.30 -7.64 -6.84
CA ASP A 58 -14.37 -6.19 -6.76
C ASP A 58 -15.38 -5.69 -7.80
N ASN A 59 -16.42 -4.98 -7.35
CA ASN A 59 -17.56 -4.56 -8.19
C ASN A 59 -18.15 -5.68 -9.08
N GLY A 60 -18.09 -6.93 -8.61
CA GLY A 60 -18.59 -8.10 -9.32
C GLY A 60 -17.61 -8.73 -10.31
N GLU A 61 -16.41 -8.17 -10.48
CA GLU A 61 -15.32 -8.71 -11.31
C GLU A 61 -14.29 -9.45 -10.46
N LEU A 62 -13.67 -10.47 -11.04
CA LEU A 62 -12.61 -11.23 -10.37
C LEU A 62 -11.31 -10.45 -10.43
N GLN A 63 -10.77 -10.11 -9.27
CA GLN A 63 -9.44 -9.50 -9.13
C GLN A 63 -8.50 -10.44 -8.39
N THR A 64 -7.23 -10.43 -8.80
CA THR A 64 -6.17 -11.23 -8.15
C THR A 64 -5.02 -10.34 -7.71
N HIS A 65 -4.57 -10.52 -6.48
CA HIS A 65 -3.51 -9.71 -5.90
C HIS A 65 -2.53 -10.58 -5.11
N ALA A 66 -1.24 -10.36 -5.33
CA ALA A 66 -0.20 -10.88 -4.45
C ALA A 66 -0.23 -10.10 -3.12
N VAL A 67 -0.16 -10.81 -1.99
CA VAL A 67 -0.12 -10.23 -0.63
C VAL A 67 0.85 -11.01 0.27
N ASN A 68 1.28 -10.41 1.38
CA ASN A 68 2.13 -11.07 2.37
C ASN A 68 1.29 -11.83 3.41
N ALA A 69 1.27 -13.16 3.36
CA ALA A 69 0.48 -13.97 4.28
C ALA A 69 0.89 -13.81 5.76
N CYS A 70 2.13 -13.38 6.05
CA CYS A 70 2.63 -13.27 7.42
C CYS A 70 2.02 -12.11 8.21
N ILE A 71 1.51 -11.08 7.56
CA ILE A 71 0.88 -9.91 8.22
C ILE A 71 -0.61 -9.80 7.90
N GLN A 72 -1.14 -10.74 7.11
CA GLN A 72 -2.57 -10.86 6.84
C GLN A 72 -3.22 -11.67 7.97
N LEU A 73 -4.18 -11.10 8.69
CA LEU A 73 -4.94 -11.86 9.70
C LEU A 73 -5.93 -12.80 9.02
N LEU A 74 -6.05 -14.04 9.49
CA LEU A 74 -6.88 -15.08 8.88
C LEU A 74 -8.35 -14.64 8.63
N PRO A 75 -9.04 -13.95 9.56
CA PRO A 75 -10.41 -13.52 9.30
C PRO A 75 -10.57 -12.59 8.08
N SER A 76 -9.52 -11.86 7.69
CA SER A 76 -9.59 -10.93 6.55
C SER A 76 -9.66 -11.62 5.17
N VAL A 77 -9.45 -12.94 5.10
CA VAL A 77 -9.69 -13.72 3.87
C VAL A 77 -11.12 -14.26 3.75
N HIS A 78 -12.00 -13.93 4.69
CA HIS A 78 -13.42 -14.26 4.60
C HIS A 78 -14.02 -13.81 3.25
N GLY A 79 -14.66 -14.73 2.54
CA GLY A 79 -15.25 -14.50 1.22
C GLY A 79 -14.29 -14.52 0.04
N LYS A 80 -13.01 -14.90 0.24
CA LYS A 80 -11.97 -14.88 -0.80
C LYS A 80 -11.50 -16.29 -1.18
N ALA A 81 -10.69 -16.39 -2.23
CA ALA A 81 -9.88 -17.57 -2.53
C ALA A 81 -8.40 -17.28 -2.25
N VAL A 82 -7.72 -18.22 -1.62
CA VAL A 82 -6.29 -18.16 -1.31
C VAL A 82 -5.56 -19.17 -2.20
N PHE A 83 -4.49 -18.72 -2.84
CA PHE A 83 -3.58 -19.55 -3.63
C PHE A 83 -2.17 -19.45 -3.08
N SER A 84 -1.59 -20.61 -2.78
CA SER A 84 -0.21 -20.81 -2.35
C SER A 84 0.66 -21.33 -3.50
N VAL A 85 1.96 -21.51 -3.26
CA VAL A 85 2.87 -22.06 -4.29
C VAL A 85 2.48 -23.48 -4.71
N GLU A 86 1.82 -24.23 -3.84
CA GLU A 86 1.31 -25.57 -4.13
C GLU A 86 0.12 -25.58 -5.10
N ASP A 87 -0.58 -24.45 -5.27
CA ASP A 87 -1.75 -24.34 -6.16
C ASP A 87 -1.39 -23.94 -7.60
N VAL A 88 -0.14 -23.49 -7.82
CA VAL A 88 0.31 -22.94 -9.12
C VAL A 88 0.40 -24.02 -10.19
N ALA A 89 0.63 -25.28 -9.81
CA ALA A 89 0.67 -26.40 -10.73
C ALA A 89 -0.05 -27.63 -10.12
N PRO A 90 -0.60 -28.53 -10.94
CA PRO A 90 -1.24 -29.74 -10.44
C PRO A 90 -0.31 -30.56 -9.53
N PRO A 91 -0.86 -31.24 -8.50
CA PRO A 91 -0.07 -32.15 -7.67
C PRO A 91 0.53 -33.26 -8.53
N ARG A 92 1.76 -33.68 -8.21
CA ARG A 92 2.42 -34.78 -8.90
C ARG A 92 1.65 -36.09 -8.67
N CYS A 93 1.12 -36.68 -9.74
CA CYS A 93 0.61 -38.05 -9.71
C CYS A 93 1.77 -39.07 -9.77
N ALA A 94 1.65 -40.17 -9.03
CA ALA A 94 2.66 -41.22 -9.03
C ALA A 94 2.83 -41.80 -10.45
N GLY A 95 4.08 -41.93 -10.91
CA GLY A 95 4.41 -42.47 -12.24
C GLY A 95 4.32 -41.45 -13.39
N GLN A 96 3.94 -40.19 -13.14
CA GLN A 96 3.96 -39.13 -14.14
C GLN A 96 5.11 -38.13 -13.89
N GLU A 97 5.61 -37.54 -14.98
CA GLU A 97 6.52 -36.40 -14.91
C GLU A 97 5.81 -35.22 -14.23
N ARG A 98 6.57 -34.46 -13.44
CA ARG A 98 6.02 -33.31 -12.73
C ARG A 98 5.72 -32.21 -13.74
N GLN A 99 4.45 -31.93 -13.96
CA GLN A 99 4.03 -30.75 -14.70
C GLN A 99 4.32 -29.50 -13.87
N LEU A 100 5.11 -28.57 -14.42
CA LEU A 100 5.39 -27.27 -13.83
C LEU A 100 4.60 -26.18 -14.56
N HIS A 101 4.17 -25.17 -13.82
CA HIS A 101 3.65 -23.95 -14.42
C HIS A 101 4.79 -23.20 -15.15
N PRO A 102 4.53 -22.45 -16.23
CA PRO A 102 5.54 -21.64 -16.92
C PRO A 102 6.44 -20.81 -16.01
N VAL A 103 5.87 -20.18 -14.98
CA VAL A 103 6.63 -19.46 -13.94
C VAL A 103 7.67 -20.35 -13.24
N GLN A 104 7.26 -21.55 -12.78
CA GLN A 104 8.13 -22.48 -12.08
C GLN A 104 9.19 -23.07 -13.03
N GLN A 105 8.78 -23.40 -14.26
CA GLN A 105 9.66 -23.93 -15.30
C GLN A 105 10.72 -22.89 -15.70
N ALA A 106 10.35 -21.63 -15.89
CA ALA A 106 11.28 -20.56 -16.23
C ALA A 106 12.31 -20.32 -15.12
N LEU A 107 11.89 -20.34 -13.84
CA LEU A 107 12.82 -20.23 -12.71
C LEU A 107 13.82 -21.40 -12.65
N LEU A 108 13.41 -22.59 -13.09
CA LEU A 108 14.30 -23.75 -13.21
C LEU A 108 15.28 -23.56 -14.37
N GLU A 109 14.79 -23.24 -15.57
CA GLU A 109 15.59 -23.07 -16.80
C GLU A 109 16.61 -21.94 -16.69
N CYS A 110 16.24 -20.82 -16.08
CA CYS A 110 17.12 -19.66 -15.93
C CYS A 110 17.98 -19.69 -14.67
N HIS A 111 18.02 -20.80 -13.92
CA HIS A 111 18.76 -20.91 -12.66
C HIS A 111 18.36 -19.85 -11.62
N GLY A 112 17.07 -19.49 -11.60
CA GLY A 112 16.47 -18.51 -10.68
C GLY A 112 16.33 -18.99 -9.23
N SER A 113 16.83 -20.18 -8.90
CA SER A 113 16.73 -20.79 -7.56
C SER A 113 18.06 -21.42 -7.15
N GLN A 114 18.54 -21.10 -5.94
CA GLN A 114 19.72 -21.73 -5.33
C GLN A 114 19.33 -22.42 -4.01
N CYS A 115 19.32 -21.69 -2.88
CA CYS A 115 18.91 -22.26 -1.59
C CYS A 115 17.42 -22.65 -1.54
N GLY A 116 16.61 -22.14 -2.47
CA GLY A 116 15.19 -22.46 -2.61
C GLY A 116 14.24 -21.78 -1.62
N PHE A 117 14.74 -21.13 -0.56
CA PHE A 117 13.87 -20.61 0.51
C PHE A 117 12.97 -19.46 0.07
N CYS A 118 13.50 -18.51 -0.72
CA CYS A 118 12.73 -17.37 -1.25
C CYS A 118 11.91 -17.74 -2.49
N THR A 119 12.20 -18.86 -3.14
CA THR A 119 11.65 -19.25 -4.44
C THR A 119 10.11 -19.32 -4.43
N PRO A 120 9.43 -19.87 -3.41
CA PRO A 120 7.97 -19.82 -3.33
C PRO A 120 7.39 -18.40 -3.43
N GLY A 121 7.99 -17.45 -2.72
CA GLY A 121 7.57 -16.05 -2.76
C GLY A 121 7.74 -15.42 -4.15
N PHE A 122 8.86 -15.70 -4.81
CA PHE A 122 9.11 -15.25 -6.19
C PHE A 122 8.13 -15.90 -7.18
N VAL A 123 7.84 -17.19 -7.03
CA VAL A 123 6.84 -17.87 -7.86
C VAL A 123 5.49 -17.17 -7.75
N MET A 124 5.04 -16.84 -6.54
CA MET A 124 3.72 -16.22 -6.35
C MET A 124 3.65 -14.78 -6.88
N SER A 125 4.70 -13.97 -6.69
CA SER A 125 4.75 -12.62 -7.28
C SER A 125 4.78 -12.66 -8.81
N LEU A 126 5.58 -13.56 -9.41
CA LEU A 126 5.64 -13.74 -10.86
C LEU A 126 4.35 -14.32 -11.42
N TRP A 127 3.68 -15.20 -10.67
CA TRP A 127 2.40 -15.75 -11.08
C TRP A 127 1.31 -14.67 -11.10
N ALA A 128 1.24 -13.79 -10.11
CA ALA A 128 0.34 -12.64 -10.15
C ALA A 128 0.60 -11.75 -11.37
N LEU A 129 1.87 -11.42 -11.65
CA LEU A 129 2.26 -10.66 -12.85
C LEU A 129 1.85 -11.40 -14.15
N TYR A 130 2.06 -12.72 -14.20
CA TYR A 130 1.70 -13.57 -15.32
C TYR A 130 0.19 -13.53 -15.58
N LEU A 131 -0.65 -13.68 -14.54
CA LEU A 131 -2.11 -13.63 -14.66
C LEU A 131 -2.59 -12.28 -15.20
N THR A 132 -2.05 -11.17 -14.70
CA THR A 132 -2.40 -9.82 -15.18
C THR A 132 -2.09 -9.65 -16.66
N HIS A 133 -0.87 -10.00 -17.08
CA HIS A 133 -0.44 -9.80 -18.46
C HIS A 133 -1.08 -10.81 -19.43
N GLN A 134 -1.35 -12.03 -18.97
CA GLN A 134 -2.06 -13.03 -19.78
C GLN A 134 -3.51 -12.58 -20.04
N ALA A 135 -4.23 -12.11 -19.01
CA ALA A 135 -5.59 -11.60 -19.16
C ALA A 135 -5.65 -10.39 -20.13
N ALA A 136 -4.63 -9.51 -20.07
CA ALA A 136 -4.50 -8.37 -20.96
C ALA A 136 -3.90 -8.70 -22.34
N GLN A 137 -3.46 -9.95 -22.58
CA GLN A 137 -2.72 -10.35 -23.79
C GLN A 137 -1.49 -9.47 -24.08
N THR A 138 -0.77 -9.08 -23.03
CA THR A 138 0.45 -8.25 -23.11
C THR A 138 1.65 -8.97 -22.52
N ARG A 139 2.82 -8.33 -22.58
CA ARG A 139 4.04 -8.75 -21.88
C ARG A 139 4.53 -7.61 -20.99
N PRO A 140 5.06 -7.92 -19.79
CA PRO A 140 5.57 -6.88 -18.91
C PRO A 140 6.87 -6.29 -19.45
N THR A 141 7.03 -4.98 -19.25
CA THR A 141 8.33 -4.31 -19.38
C THR A 141 9.26 -4.72 -18.24
N ARG A 142 10.57 -4.46 -18.40
CA ARG A 142 11.56 -4.69 -17.33
C ARG A 142 11.19 -3.93 -16.04
N ALA A 143 10.72 -2.70 -16.17
CA ALA A 143 10.28 -1.89 -15.02
C ALA A 143 9.12 -2.57 -14.28
N GLN A 144 8.09 -3.05 -15.00
CA GLN A 144 6.96 -3.77 -14.39
C GLN A 144 7.40 -5.09 -13.71
N ILE A 145 8.36 -5.81 -14.28
CA ILE A 145 8.95 -7.00 -13.64
C ILE A 145 9.64 -6.60 -12.33
N CYS A 146 10.49 -5.57 -12.35
CA CYS A 146 11.19 -5.09 -11.16
C CYS A 146 10.19 -4.62 -10.09
N ASP A 147 9.13 -3.90 -10.47
CA ASP A 147 8.10 -3.41 -9.56
C ASP A 147 7.33 -4.57 -8.91
N ALA A 148 6.97 -5.60 -9.69
CA ALA A 148 6.31 -6.80 -9.18
C ALA A 148 7.20 -7.61 -8.22
N LEU A 149 8.51 -7.61 -8.46
CA LEU A 149 9.51 -8.30 -7.65
C LEU A 149 10.09 -7.43 -6.52
N SER A 150 9.74 -6.14 -6.47
CA SER A 150 10.23 -5.19 -5.46
C SER A 150 10.01 -5.74 -4.05
N GLY A 151 8.97 -6.55 -3.85
CA GLY A 151 8.59 -7.19 -2.60
C GLY A 151 9.37 -8.41 -2.14
N ASN A 152 10.32 -8.91 -2.94
CA ASN A 152 10.93 -10.22 -2.74
C ASN A 152 12.44 -10.11 -2.56
N LEU A 153 12.96 -10.62 -1.45
CA LEU A 153 14.39 -10.60 -1.15
C LEU A 153 15.03 -11.96 -1.45
N CYS A 154 16.14 -11.93 -2.20
CA CYS A 154 16.98 -13.09 -2.45
C CYS A 154 18.42 -12.78 -2.03
N ARG A 155 19.02 -13.66 -1.22
CA ARG A 155 20.41 -13.49 -0.78
C ARG A 155 21.42 -14.28 -1.62
N CYS A 156 20.97 -15.15 -2.51
CA CYS A 156 21.82 -16.13 -3.19
C CYS A 156 22.03 -15.82 -4.69
N THR A 157 20.95 -15.47 -5.41
CA THR A 157 20.98 -15.47 -6.89
C THR A 157 21.52 -14.19 -7.52
N GLY A 158 21.58 -13.08 -6.77
CA GLY A 158 21.88 -11.77 -7.33
C GLY A 158 20.79 -11.22 -8.28
N TYR A 159 19.58 -11.76 -8.22
CA TYR A 159 18.35 -11.32 -8.94
C TYR A 159 18.34 -11.47 -10.46
N LYS A 160 19.46 -11.29 -11.17
CA LYS A 160 19.55 -11.39 -12.63
C LYS A 160 18.83 -12.62 -13.22
N PRO A 161 19.11 -13.87 -12.76
CA PRO A 161 18.44 -15.06 -13.32
C PRO A 161 16.92 -15.10 -13.04
N ILE A 162 16.45 -14.45 -11.98
CA ILE A 162 15.02 -14.37 -11.65
C ILE A 162 14.31 -13.40 -12.61
N ILE A 163 14.95 -12.27 -12.93
CA ILE A 163 14.43 -11.31 -13.91
C ILE A 163 14.41 -11.94 -15.31
N GLU A 164 15.43 -12.71 -15.67
CA GLU A 164 15.45 -13.49 -16.92
C GLU A 164 14.30 -14.51 -16.96
N ALA A 165 14.04 -15.21 -15.86
CA ALA A 165 12.90 -16.13 -15.74
C ALA A 165 11.54 -15.43 -15.94
N ALA A 166 11.40 -14.19 -15.46
CA ALA A 166 10.18 -13.40 -15.62
C ALA A 166 9.87 -13.06 -17.08
N VAL A 167 10.90 -12.94 -17.93
CA VAL A 167 10.73 -12.80 -19.39
C VAL A 167 10.43 -14.17 -20.00
N ARG A 168 11.24 -15.18 -19.63
CA ARG A 168 11.16 -16.55 -20.17
C ARG A 168 9.79 -17.21 -19.97
N MET A 169 9.11 -16.95 -18.86
CA MET A 169 7.80 -17.56 -18.58
C MET A 169 6.72 -17.24 -19.62
N PHE A 170 6.85 -16.15 -20.39
CA PHE A 170 5.92 -15.78 -21.47
C PHE A 170 6.29 -16.37 -22.85
N GLU A 171 7.39 -17.11 -22.93
CA GLU A 171 7.81 -17.85 -24.14
C GLU A 171 7.49 -19.34 -24.06
N LEU A 172 7.15 -19.82 -22.87
CA LEU A 172 6.75 -21.19 -22.60
C LEU A 172 5.26 -21.40 -22.97
N PRO A 173 4.80 -22.65 -23.16
CA PRO A 173 3.39 -22.93 -23.41
C PRO A 173 2.50 -22.32 -22.33
N ALA A 174 1.50 -21.54 -22.76
CA ALA A 174 0.65 -20.81 -21.82
C ALA A 174 -0.13 -21.77 -20.92
N ALA A 175 -0.07 -21.52 -19.60
CA ALA A 175 -0.97 -22.15 -18.64
C ALA A 175 -2.24 -21.31 -18.51
N GLU A 176 -3.41 -21.94 -18.55
CA GLU A 176 -4.69 -21.26 -18.37
C GLU A 176 -5.06 -21.13 -16.89
N PHE A 177 -5.59 -19.96 -16.53
CA PHE A 177 -6.26 -19.76 -15.25
C PHE A 177 -7.78 -19.78 -15.48
N PRO A 178 -8.56 -20.61 -14.77
CA PRO A 178 -9.99 -20.78 -15.03
C PRO A 178 -10.81 -19.61 -14.46
N HIS A 179 -10.66 -18.44 -15.07
CA HIS A 179 -11.20 -17.16 -14.60
C HIS A 179 -12.73 -17.21 -14.40
N GLN A 180 -13.47 -17.71 -15.39
CA GLN A 180 -14.94 -17.77 -15.34
C GLN A 180 -15.45 -18.73 -14.25
N GLN A 181 -14.73 -19.83 -14.02
CA GLN A 181 -15.05 -20.75 -12.94
C GLN A 181 -14.87 -20.08 -11.57
N TRP A 182 -13.72 -19.42 -11.35
CA TRP A 182 -13.45 -18.73 -10.09
C TRP A 182 -14.40 -17.55 -9.84
N LEU A 183 -14.76 -16.81 -10.89
CA LEU A 183 -15.77 -15.77 -10.81
C LEU A 183 -17.11 -16.34 -10.29
N ALA A 184 -17.62 -17.40 -10.92
CA ALA A 184 -18.86 -18.04 -10.50
C ALA A 184 -18.76 -18.62 -9.08
N THR A 185 -17.65 -19.27 -8.73
CA THR A 185 -17.41 -19.83 -7.39
C THR A 185 -17.44 -18.75 -6.31
N LEU A 186 -16.78 -17.62 -6.52
CA LEU A 186 -16.76 -16.53 -5.55
C LEU A 186 -18.10 -15.79 -5.48
N GLN A 187 -18.83 -15.66 -6.59
CA GLN A 187 -20.19 -15.09 -6.59
C GLN A 187 -21.13 -15.96 -5.74
N GLN A 188 -21.05 -17.28 -5.87
CA GLN A 188 -21.83 -18.22 -5.04
C GLN A 188 -21.44 -18.11 -3.56
N LEU A 189 -20.15 -18.02 -3.24
CA LEU A 189 -19.71 -17.83 -1.87
C LEU A 189 -20.24 -16.51 -1.28
N GLN A 190 -20.12 -15.41 -2.02
CA GLN A 190 -20.59 -14.11 -1.57
C GLN A 190 -22.12 -14.10 -1.34
N GLN A 191 -22.90 -14.71 -2.23
CA GLN A 191 -24.35 -14.88 -2.04
C GLN A 191 -24.68 -15.69 -0.78
N LYS A 192 -23.96 -16.81 -0.55
CA LYS A 192 -24.12 -17.64 0.65
C LYS A 192 -23.81 -16.87 1.93
N LEU A 193 -22.75 -16.06 1.92
CA LEU A 193 -22.34 -15.23 3.05
C LEU A 193 -23.30 -14.06 3.31
N HIS A 194 -23.85 -13.44 2.26
CA HIS A 194 -24.89 -12.42 2.44
C HIS A 194 -26.19 -13.02 3.01
N ALA A 195 -26.57 -14.22 2.57
CA ALA A 195 -27.77 -14.88 3.05
C ALA A 195 -27.69 -15.37 4.50
N SER A 196 -26.49 -15.55 5.07
CA SER A 196 -26.34 -15.98 6.47
C SER A 196 -26.48 -14.84 7.49
N VAL A 197 -26.41 -13.59 7.04
CA VAL A 197 -26.39 -12.40 7.90
C VAL A 197 -27.74 -11.69 7.87
N ALA A 198 -28.31 -11.41 9.04
CA ALA A 198 -29.51 -10.58 9.14
C ALA A 198 -29.19 -9.13 8.73
N PRO A 199 -30.03 -8.45 7.90
CA PRO A 199 -29.72 -7.13 7.32
C PRO A 199 -29.28 -6.06 8.33
N ASP A 200 -29.89 -6.05 9.53
CA ASP A 200 -29.66 -5.03 10.56
C ASP A 200 -28.61 -5.44 11.61
N THR A 201 -27.97 -6.60 11.45
CA THR A 201 -26.97 -7.10 12.41
C THR A 201 -25.59 -7.09 11.79
N CYS A 202 -24.64 -6.44 12.46
CA CYS A 202 -23.24 -6.54 12.08
C CYS A 202 -22.74 -7.98 12.32
N PRO A 203 -22.25 -8.69 11.29
CA PRO A 203 -21.77 -10.04 11.46
C PRO A 203 -20.43 -10.05 12.21
N SER A 204 -20.18 -11.14 12.94
CA SER A 204 -19.07 -11.25 13.87
C SER A 204 -18.56 -12.68 13.99
N TYR A 205 -17.28 -12.83 14.31
CA TYR A 205 -16.61 -14.09 14.56
C TYR A 205 -15.93 -13.99 15.92
N SER A 206 -16.18 -14.97 16.78
CA SER A 206 -15.60 -15.05 18.10
C SER A 206 -14.89 -16.38 18.29
N ALA A 207 -13.64 -16.31 18.70
CA ALA A 207 -12.86 -17.47 19.10
C ALA A 207 -11.83 -17.05 20.15
N GLN A 208 -11.56 -17.94 21.11
CA GLN A 208 -10.54 -17.74 22.15
C GLN A 208 -10.72 -16.42 22.94
N GLY A 209 -11.97 -15.99 23.17
CA GLY A 209 -12.28 -14.76 23.90
C GLY A 209 -12.09 -13.46 23.10
N GLN A 210 -11.73 -13.56 21.81
CA GLN A 210 -11.53 -12.43 20.90
C GLN A 210 -12.70 -12.32 19.93
N VAL A 211 -12.91 -11.12 19.37
CA VAL A 211 -14.03 -10.83 18.45
C VAL A 211 -13.54 -10.08 17.22
N PHE A 212 -14.01 -10.51 16.06
CA PHE A 212 -13.78 -9.88 14.76
C PHE A 212 -15.12 -9.51 14.14
N TYR A 213 -15.38 -8.22 13.94
CA TYR A 213 -16.55 -7.70 13.24
C TYR A 213 -16.23 -7.41 11.77
N TRP A 214 -17.09 -7.80 10.84
CA TRP A 214 -17.00 -7.43 9.42
C TRP A 214 -18.30 -6.76 8.95
N PRO A 215 -18.56 -5.50 9.35
CA PRO A 215 -19.70 -4.75 8.83
C PRO A 215 -19.75 -4.76 7.30
N GLN A 216 -20.94 -4.96 6.75
CA GLN A 216 -21.21 -4.90 5.31
C GLN A 216 -21.63 -3.49 4.88
N THR A 217 -22.06 -2.65 5.82
CA THR A 217 -22.43 -1.26 5.58
C THR A 217 -21.68 -0.31 6.51
N LEU A 218 -21.53 0.95 6.08
CA LEU A 218 -20.94 1.97 6.94
C LEU A 218 -21.74 2.16 8.24
N GLN A 219 -23.08 2.11 8.18
CA GLN A 219 -23.92 2.26 9.36
C GLN A 219 -23.63 1.20 10.42
N GLN A 220 -23.49 -0.07 10.01
CA GLN A 220 -23.09 -1.16 10.92
C GLN A 220 -21.71 -0.88 11.54
N ALA A 221 -20.75 -0.40 10.75
CA ALA A 221 -19.41 -0.07 11.24
C ALA A 221 -19.43 1.05 12.28
N LEU A 222 -20.21 2.11 12.04
CA LEU A 222 -20.37 3.23 12.97
C LEU A 222 -21.06 2.80 14.27
N GLN A 223 -22.07 1.92 14.20
CA GLN A 223 -22.73 1.35 15.38
C GLN A 223 -21.78 0.48 16.21
N VAL A 224 -20.96 -0.37 15.57
CA VAL A 224 -19.93 -1.14 16.28
C VAL A 224 -18.88 -0.21 16.88
N ARG A 225 -18.42 0.80 16.14
CA ARG A 225 -17.44 1.77 16.64
C ARG A 225 -17.96 2.54 17.85
N ALA A 226 -19.22 2.95 17.85
CA ALA A 226 -19.86 3.66 18.96
C ALA A 226 -20.05 2.77 20.20
N SER A 227 -20.46 1.51 20.02
CA SER A 227 -20.65 0.57 21.14
C SER A 227 -19.34 -0.03 21.66
N THR A 228 -18.30 -0.05 20.84
CA THR A 228 -16.99 -0.66 21.13
C THR A 228 -15.84 0.29 20.73
N PRO A 229 -15.70 1.45 21.40
CA PRO A 229 -14.71 2.48 21.05
C PRO A 229 -13.25 2.04 21.15
N GLN A 230 -12.96 0.95 21.88
CA GLN A 230 -11.65 0.34 22.01
C GLN A 230 -11.31 -0.65 20.87
N ALA A 231 -12.27 -0.97 19.99
CA ALA A 231 -12.01 -1.89 18.89
C ALA A 231 -10.89 -1.36 17.98
N THR A 232 -9.93 -2.23 17.67
CA THR A 232 -8.87 -1.91 16.71
C THR A 232 -9.46 -1.94 15.31
N ILE A 233 -9.40 -0.81 14.62
CA ILE A 233 -9.88 -0.70 13.25
C ILE A 233 -8.88 -1.41 12.33
N LEU A 234 -9.38 -2.32 11.48
CA LEU A 234 -8.59 -3.10 10.56
C LEU A 234 -9.08 -2.86 9.12
N ALA A 235 -8.15 -2.59 8.21
CA ALA A 235 -8.38 -2.66 6.77
C ALA A 235 -7.34 -3.60 6.16
N GLY A 236 -6.33 -3.07 5.48
CA GLY A 236 -5.26 -3.86 4.87
C GLY A 236 -4.38 -4.69 5.83
N GLY A 237 -4.35 -4.33 7.11
CA GLY A 237 -3.60 -5.08 8.13
C GLY A 237 -2.07 -4.93 8.08
N THR A 238 -1.51 -4.12 7.19
CA THR A 238 -0.05 -4.05 7.00
C THR A 238 0.72 -3.39 8.16
N ASP A 239 0.05 -2.60 8.99
CA ASP A 239 0.60 -2.07 10.25
C ASP A 239 0.12 -2.86 11.47
N VAL A 240 -1.20 -3.09 11.57
CA VAL A 240 -1.82 -3.86 12.67
C VAL A 240 -1.26 -5.29 12.76
N GLY A 241 -0.97 -5.92 11.62
CA GLY A 241 -0.33 -7.23 11.57
C GLY A 241 1.03 -7.24 12.28
N LEU A 242 1.80 -6.15 12.21
CA LEU A 242 3.08 -6.02 12.92
C LEU A 242 2.89 -5.90 14.43
N TRP A 243 1.74 -5.39 14.89
CA TRP A 243 1.44 -5.36 16.32
C TRP A 243 1.32 -6.78 16.86
N VAL A 244 0.76 -7.70 16.08
CA VAL A 244 0.68 -9.12 16.42
C VAL A 244 2.04 -9.81 16.23
N THR A 245 2.66 -9.71 15.05
CA THR A 245 3.84 -10.52 14.72
C THR A 245 5.14 -10.03 15.32
N LYS A 246 5.32 -8.71 15.45
CA LYS A 246 6.57 -8.11 15.94
C LYS A 246 6.46 -7.57 17.36
N GLN A 247 5.29 -7.06 17.73
CA GLN A 247 5.06 -6.53 19.07
C GLN A 247 4.36 -7.52 20.00
N LEU A 248 3.95 -8.69 19.48
CA LEU A 248 3.29 -9.76 20.24
C LEU A 248 2.08 -9.27 21.04
N ARG A 249 1.39 -8.25 20.51
CA ARG A 249 0.16 -7.73 21.11
C ARG A 249 -0.98 -8.67 20.82
N ASP A 250 -1.84 -8.81 21.82
CA ASP A 250 -3.09 -9.54 21.67
C ASP A 250 -4.25 -8.57 21.43
N LEU A 251 -4.90 -8.69 20.27
CA LEU A 251 -5.98 -7.78 19.87
C LEU A 251 -7.33 -8.43 20.19
N ASN A 252 -7.97 -7.98 21.27
CA ASN A 252 -9.22 -8.56 21.76
C ASN A 252 -10.42 -8.30 20.84
N THR A 253 -10.47 -7.14 20.19
CA THR A 253 -11.59 -6.77 19.33
C THR A 253 -11.12 -6.04 18.09
N LEU A 254 -11.49 -6.58 16.93
CA LEU A 254 -11.16 -6.06 15.61
C LEU A 254 -12.44 -5.61 14.90
N LEU A 255 -12.41 -4.40 14.32
CA LEU A 255 -13.46 -3.88 13.44
C LEU A 255 -12.89 -3.80 12.01
N TYR A 256 -13.26 -4.75 11.16
CA TYR A 256 -12.77 -4.83 9.79
C TYR A 256 -13.65 -4.05 8.83
N ILE A 257 -13.07 -3.03 8.19
CA ILE A 257 -13.79 -2.12 7.27
C ILE A 257 -13.60 -2.47 5.79
N GLY A 258 -12.79 -3.49 5.48
CA GLY A 258 -12.40 -3.83 4.11
C GLY A 258 -13.46 -4.54 3.26
N GLN A 259 -14.68 -4.69 3.76
CA GLN A 259 -15.84 -5.21 3.01
C GLN A 259 -16.97 -4.18 2.85
N ILE A 260 -16.73 -2.94 3.31
CA ILE A 260 -17.73 -1.87 3.18
C ILE A 260 -17.55 -1.23 1.80
N ALA A 261 -18.44 -1.56 0.86
CA ALA A 261 -18.35 -1.10 -0.52
C ALA A 261 -18.19 0.42 -0.65
N GLN A 262 -18.90 1.20 0.19
CA GLN A 262 -18.81 2.67 0.24
C GLN A 262 -17.39 3.18 0.55
N LEU A 263 -16.59 2.44 1.33
CA LEU A 263 -15.23 2.82 1.70
C LEU A 263 -14.17 2.30 0.71
N GLN A 264 -14.59 1.57 -0.32
CA GLN A 264 -13.73 1.03 -1.38
C GLN A 264 -13.88 1.82 -2.69
N GLN A 265 -14.63 2.93 -2.69
CA GLN A 265 -14.85 3.76 -3.87
C GLN A 265 -13.82 4.89 -3.97
N ILE A 266 -13.54 5.27 -5.22
CA ILE A 266 -12.84 6.50 -5.58
C ILE A 266 -13.77 7.30 -6.50
N GLN A 267 -14.01 8.57 -6.19
CA GLN A 267 -14.88 9.42 -7.00
C GLN A 267 -14.38 10.85 -7.05
N THR A 268 -14.71 11.56 -8.12
CA THR A 268 -14.45 13.01 -8.22
C THR A 268 -15.71 13.78 -7.81
N VAL A 269 -15.59 14.65 -6.82
CA VAL A 269 -16.66 15.51 -6.30
C VAL A 269 -16.09 16.90 -6.02
N ASP A 270 -16.74 17.96 -6.50
CA ASP A 270 -16.38 19.35 -6.19
C ASP A 270 -14.88 19.70 -6.34
N ALA A 271 -14.28 19.29 -7.47
CA ALA A 271 -12.84 19.46 -7.76
C ALA A 271 -11.88 18.78 -6.77
N MET A 272 -12.37 17.76 -6.05
CA MET A 272 -11.60 16.88 -5.17
C MET A 272 -11.76 15.44 -5.65
N LEU A 273 -10.70 14.65 -5.51
CA LEU A 273 -10.75 13.20 -5.57
C LEU A 273 -11.03 12.68 -4.16
N GLU A 274 -12.21 12.11 -3.94
CA GLU A 274 -12.56 11.43 -2.70
C GLU A 274 -12.13 9.96 -2.78
N ILE A 275 -11.28 9.54 -1.84
CA ILE A 275 -10.77 8.18 -1.75
C ILE A 275 -11.28 7.56 -0.45
N GLY A 276 -12.05 6.48 -0.56
CA GLY A 276 -12.53 5.73 0.60
C GLY A 276 -11.40 5.13 1.43
N ALA A 277 -11.61 5.02 2.75
CA ALA A 277 -10.57 4.60 3.70
C ALA A 277 -10.09 3.15 3.52
N ALA A 278 -10.90 2.32 2.85
CA ALA A 278 -10.60 0.92 2.57
C ALA A 278 -9.99 0.69 1.16
N VAL A 279 -9.83 1.74 0.35
CA VAL A 279 -9.12 1.66 -0.95
C VAL A 279 -7.64 1.32 -0.71
N ASN A 280 -7.15 0.27 -1.37
CA ASN A 280 -5.75 -0.13 -1.23
C ASN A 280 -4.81 0.92 -1.85
N LEU A 281 -3.55 0.91 -1.42
CA LEU A 281 -2.56 1.90 -1.87
C LEU A 281 -2.35 1.83 -3.37
N ASN A 282 -2.39 0.63 -3.97
CA ASN A 282 -2.14 0.48 -5.39
C ASN A 282 -3.23 1.14 -6.25
N GLU A 283 -4.50 0.94 -5.92
CA GLU A 283 -5.65 1.58 -6.56
C GLU A 283 -5.69 3.09 -6.30
N ALA A 284 -5.46 3.51 -5.04
CA ALA A 284 -5.44 4.91 -4.68
C ALA A 284 -4.37 5.67 -5.47
N TYR A 285 -3.13 5.17 -5.51
CA TYR A 285 -2.06 5.79 -6.28
C TYR A 285 -2.28 5.69 -7.78
N HIS A 286 -2.86 4.60 -8.30
CA HIS A 286 -3.21 4.50 -9.71
C HIS A 286 -4.17 5.64 -10.11
N ALA A 287 -5.24 5.87 -9.35
CA ALA A 287 -6.17 6.97 -9.60
C ALA A 287 -5.50 8.35 -9.44
N LEU A 288 -4.69 8.54 -8.39
CA LEU A 288 -3.97 9.79 -8.17
C LEU A 288 -2.96 10.11 -9.28
N CYS A 289 -2.26 9.10 -9.80
CA CYS A 289 -1.28 9.27 -10.88
C CYS A 289 -1.94 9.61 -12.22
N GLN A 290 -3.24 9.35 -12.42
CA GLN A 290 -3.96 9.86 -13.59
C GLN A 290 -4.06 11.40 -13.58
N HIS A 291 -4.12 12.00 -12.39
CA HIS A 291 -4.17 13.46 -12.22
C HIS A 291 -2.78 14.07 -12.00
N TYR A 292 -1.85 13.31 -11.41
CA TYR A 292 -0.52 13.75 -10.99
C TYR A 292 0.60 12.80 -11.44
N PRO A 293 0.72 12.50 -12.74
CA PRO A 293 1.62 11.44 -13.21
C PRO A 293 3.08 11.78 -12.92
N ARG A 294 3.50 13.04 -13.12
CA ARG A 294 4.89 13.46 -12.92
C ARG A 294 5.27 13.51 -11.45
N GLU A 295 4.33 13.89 -10.59
CA GLU A 295 4.61 14.19 -9.19
C GLU A 295 4.49 12.98 -8.28
N LEU A 296 3.69 11.97 -8.65
CA LEU A 296 3.39 10.81 -7.79
C LEU A 296 3.87 9.46 -8.31
N THR A 297 4.26 9.31 -9.57
CA THR A 297 4.63 7.98 -10.11
C THR A 297 5.85 7.39 -9.40
N GLU A 298 6.93 8.16 -9.22
CA GLU A 298 8.10 7.68 -8.45
C GLU A 298 7.72 7.39 -6.99
N MET A 299 6.90 8.24 -6.38
CA MET A 299 6.42 8.04 -5.01
C MET A 299 5.64 6.72 -4.89
N TRP A 300 4.74 6.44 -5.83
CA TRP A 300 3.96 5.20 -5.88
C TRP A 300 4.87 3.97 -6.00
N GLN A 301 5.80 3.99 -6.96
CA GLN A 301 6.76 2.89 -7.17
C GLN A 301 7.53 2.58 -5.89
N ARG A 302 8.01 3.63 -5.22
CA ARG A 302 8.84 3.53 -4.01
C ARG A 302 8.05 3.39 -2.71
N PHE A 303 6.72 3.46 -2.76
CA PHE A 303 5.86 3.29 -1.58
C PHE A 303 5.74 1.80 -1.26
N ALA A 304 6.46 1.33 -0.24
CA ALA A 304 6.48 -0.09 0.16
C ALA A 304 6.75 -1.05 -1.02
N SER A 305 6.38 -2.32 -0.88
CA SER A 305 6.39 -3.29 -1.97
C SER A 305 5.00 -3.48 -2.58
N MET A 306 4.93 -4.08 -3.77
CA MET A 306 3.65 -4.40 -4.40
C MET A 306 2.71 -5.25 -3.52
N PRO A 307 3.16 -6.34 -2.85
CA PRO A 307 2.29 -7.09 -1.95
C PRO A 307 1.75 -6.29 -0.76
N VAL A 308 2.56 -5.35 -0.23
CA VAL A 308 2.11 -4.44 0.83
C VAL A 308 1.13 -3.41 0.27
N ARG A 309 1.36 -2.87 -0.93
CA ARG A 309 0.44 -1.91 -1.57
C ARG A 309 -0.91 -2.50 -1.96
N ASN A 310 -0.95 -3.78 -2.32
CA ASN A 310 -2.17 -4.51 -2.64
C ASN A 310 -3.07 -4.76 -1.42
N ALA A 311 -2.49 -4.79 -0.22
CA ALA A 311 -3.23 -4.99 1.03
C ALA A 311 -3.47 -3.67 1.78
N GLY A 312 -2.39 -2.94 2.09
CA GLY A 312 -2.42 -1.70 2.84
C GLY A 312 -3.28 -0.63 2.17
N THR A 313 -4.00 0.17 2.96
CA THR A 313 -4.93 1.20 2.44
C THR A 313 -4.39 2.60 2.66
N LEU A 314 -4.75 3.53 1.78
CA LEU A 314 -4.37 4.94 1.97
C LEU A 314 -5.00 5.51 3.24
N GLY A 315 -6.26 5.16 3.53
CA GLY A 315 -6.95 5.50 4.78
C GLY A 315 -6.24 4.98 6.01
N GLY A 316 -5.78 3.72 6.00
CA GLY A 316 -5.00 3.14 7.10
C GLY A 316 -3.65 3.83 7.29
N ASN A 317 -2.97 4.21 6.19
CA ASN A 317 -1.71 4.94 6.26
C ASN A 317 -1.89 6.34 6.89
N VAL A 318 -2.91 7.08 6.47
CA VAL A 318 -3.26 8.39 7.05
C VAL A 318 -3.70 8.26 8.51
N ALA A 319 -4.57 7.30 8.83
CA ALA A 319 -5.06 7.06 10.18
C ALA A 319 -3.98 6.58 11.15
N ASN A 320 -2.94 5.89 10.67
CA ASN A 320 -1.78 5.52 11.48
C ASN A 320 -1.05 6.78 11.96
N GLY A 321 -0.77 7.73 11.04
CA GLY A 321 -0.16 9.02 11.37
C GLY A 321 1.34 8.92 11.69
N SER A 322 2.03 7.98 11.07
CA SER A 322 3.47 7.82 11.26
C SER A 322 4.24 9.08 10.83
N PRO A 323 5.18 9.59 11.63
CA PRO A 323 5.99 10.75 11.26
C PRO A 323 6.82 10.55 9.99
N ILE A 324 7.10 9.30 9.64
CA ILE A 324 7.89 8.86 8.47
C ILE A 324 6.99 8.28 7.37
N GLY A 325 5.67 8.48 7.45
CA GLY A 325 4.74 8.05 6.40
C GLY A 325 4.94 8.85 5.12
N ASP A 326 4.93 8.16 3.98
CA ASP A 326 5.24 8.77 2.68
C ASP A 326 4.06 9.53 2.06
N SER A 327 2.81 9.20 2.42
CA SER A 327 1.65 9.86 1.78
C SER A 327 1.22 11.18 2.41
N MET A 328 1.37 11.32 3.73
CA MET A 328 0.91 12.52 4.44
C MET A 328 1.61 13.80 3.97
N PRO A 329 2.94 13.84 3.74
CA PRO A 329 3.59 15.10 3.38
C PRO A 329 3.00 15.72 2.10
N TRP A 330 2.79 14.92 1.07
CA TRP A 330 2.23 15.42 -0.18
C TRP A 330 0.73 15.67 -0.11
N LEU A 331 -0.02 14.88 0.64
CA LEU A 331 -1.43 15.15 0.91
C LEU A 331 -1.61 16.52 1.60
N ILE A 332 -0.81 16.80 2.64
CA ILE A 332 -0.81 18.09 3.34
C ILE A 332 -0.35 19.21 2.39
N ALA A 333 0.70 19.00 1.58
CA ALA A 333 1.17 20.02 0.64
C ALA A 333 0.09 20.41 -0.39
N LEU A 334 -0.71 19.45 -0.87
CA LEU A 334 -1.84 19.74 -1.76
C LEU A 334 -3.02 20.42 -1.04
N GLY A 335 -3.13 20.27 0.29
CA GLY A 335 -4.27 20.77 1.06
C GLY A 335 -5.40 19.74 1.18
N ALA A 336 -5.05 18.46 1.27
CA ALA A 336 -6.00 17.39 1.48
C ALA A 336 -6.73 17.52 2.81
N GLN A 337 -7.95 16.99 2.85
CA GLN A 337 -8.79 16.92 4.03
C GLN A 337 -9.13 15.46 4.35
N VAL A 338 -9.54 15.20 5.58
CA VAL A 338 -10.08 13.91 6.00
C VAL A 338 -11.52 14.06 6.45
N ARG A 339 -12.35 13.07 6.13
CA ARG A 339 -13.75 12.98 6.57
C ARG A 339 -13.85 11.96 7.69
N LEU A 340 -14.28 12.43 8.86
CA LEU A 340 -14.56 11.62 10.03
C LEU A 340 -16.07 11.48 10.20
N GLN A 341 -16.52 10.26 10.51
CA GLN A 341 -17.94 9.96 10.70
C GLN A 341 -18.17 9.14 11.96
N SER A 342 -19.28 9.41 12.63
CA SER A 342 -19.80 8.63 13.76
C SER A 342 -21.32 8.50 13.62
N VAL A 343 -21.97 7.76 14.52
CA VAL A 343 -23.45 7.69 14.56
C VAL A 343 -24.11 9.07 14.81
N ARG A 344 -23.34 10.05 15.29
CA ARG A 344 -23.82 11.41 15.59
C ARG A 344 -23.74 12.36 14.40
N GLY A 345 -22.97 12.02 13.36
CA GLY A 345 -22.82 12.86 12.17
C GLY A 345 -21.44 12.73 11.51
N SER A 346 -21.13 13.72 10.67
CA SER A 346 -19.89 13.80 9.90
C SER A 346 -19.20 15.14 10.14
N ARG A 347 -17.87 15.13 10.20
CA ARG A 347 -17.05 16.35 10.16
C ARG A 347 -15.88 16.18 9.20
N GLN A 348 -15.31 17.30 8.76
CA GLN A 348 -14.12 17.36 7.93
C GLN A 348 -13.09 18.27 8.58
N LEU A 349 -11.82 17.99 8.34
CA LEU A 349 -10.69 18.79 8.80
C LEU A 349 -9.55 18.70 7.80
N ALA A 350 -8.72 19.76 7.76
CA ALA A 350 -7.47 19.72 7.01
C ALA A 350 -6.59 18.58 7.57
N LEU A 351 -5.86 17.89 6.70
CA LEU A 351 -5.07 16.74 7.12
C LEU A 351 -3.98 17.14 8.14
N GLU A 352 -3.39 18.33 8.03
CA GLU A 352 -2.43 18.82 9.02
C GLU A 352 -3.03 18.98 10.43
N ASP A 353 -4.31 19.33 10.54
CA ASP A 353 -5.00 19.52 11.82
C ASP A 353 -5.42 18.18 12.46
N PHE A 354 -5.44 17.09 11.68
CA PHE A 354 -5.75 15.76 12.18
C PHE A 354 -4.67 15.22 13.12
N TYR A 355 -3.43 15.71 13.02
CA TYR A 355 -2.30 15.22 13.82
C TYR A 355 -1.96 16.18 14.96
N LEU A 356 -2.35 15.79 16.18
CA LEU A 356 -2.12 16.60 17.39
C LEU A 356 -0.72 16.40 18.00
N GLY A 357 -0.05 15.31 17.63
CA GLY A 357 1.27 14.95 18.14
C GLY A 357 1.67 13.53 17.74
N TYR A 358 2.78 13.03 18.29
CA TYR A 358 3.28 11.68 17.98
C TYR A 358 2.21 10.62 18.29
N GLN A 359 1.71 9.95 17.25
CA GLN A 359 0.63 8.97 17.32
C GLN A 359 -0.68 9.47 17.97
N GLN A 360 -0.85 10.80 18.08
CA GLN A 360 -2.03 11.44 18.63
C GLN A 360 -2.80 12.14 17.51
N LYS A 361 -4.10 11.87 17.44
CA LYS A 361 -4.97 12.32 16.35
C LYS A 361 -6.22 12.96 16.90
N ASP A 362 -6.76 13.94 16.18
CA ASP A 362 -8.10 14.46 16.42
C ASP A 362 -9.15 13.47 15.86
N LEU A 363 -9.23 12.30 16.50
CA LEU A 363 -10.19 11.24 16.20
C LEU A 363 -10.93 10.87 17.50
N GLN A 364 -12.22 11.18 17.57
CA GLN A 364 -13.03 10.83 18.74
C GLN A 364 -13.21 9.32 18.83
N ALA A 365 -13.49 8.82 20.03
CA ALA A 365 -13.54 7.39 20.32
C ALA A 365 -14.60 6.63 19.49
N ASP A 366 -15.70 7.28 19.11
CA ASP A 366 -16.77 6.73 18.27
C ASP A 366 -16.60 7.04 16.77
N GLU A 367 -15.58 7.79 16.37
CA GLU A 367 -15.36 8.18 14.98
C GLU A 367 -14.58 7.13 14.18
N LEU A 368 -14.85 7.11 12.88
CA LEU A 368 -14.07 6.44 11.83
C LEU A 368 -13.58 7.47 10.81
N LEU A 369 -12.33 7.35 10.38
CA LEU A 369 -11.89 7.98 9.13
C LEU A 369 -12.51 7.21 7.96
N THR A 370 -13.31 7.90 7.16
CA THR A 370 -14.06 7.29 6.05
C THR A 370 -13.52 7.66 4.68
N HIS A 371 -13.07 8.90 4.51
CA HIS A 371 -12.56 9.37 3.22
C HIS A 371 -11.36 10.30 3.40
N ILE A 372 -10.49 10.28 2.40
CA ILE A 372 -9.46 11.28 2.17
C ILE A 372 -9.88 12.08 0.95
N LEU A 373 -9.88 13.41 1.07
CA LEU A 373 -10.34 14.34 0.05
C LEU A 373 -9.10 15.05 -0.50
N VAL A 374 -8.71 14.75 -1.73
CA VAL A 374 -7.48 15.27 -2.36
C VAL A 374 -7.84 16.30 -3.42
N PRO A 375 -7.37 17.56 -3.33
CA PRO A 375 -7.60 18.53 -4.39
C PRO A 375 -7.12 18.05 -5.75
N LEU A 376 -7.89 18.32 -6.81
CA LEU A 376 -7.47 18.13 -8.19
C LEU A 376 -6.46 19.22 -8.63
N PRO A 377 -5.72 19.00 -9.74
CA PRO A 377 -4.75 19.96 -10.23
C PRO A 377 -5.34 21.36 -10.41
N ARG A 378 -4.63 22.37 -9.92
CA ARG A 378 -4.99 23.79 -10.03
C ARG A 378 -4.02 24.51 -10.99
N PRO A 379 -4.50 25.50 -11.77
CA PRO A 379 -3.62 26.29 -12.62
C PRO A 379 -2.57 27.04 -11.78
N ASN A 380 -1.39 27.27 -12.35
CA ASN A 380 -0.29 28.03 -11.72
C ASN A 380 0.34 27.40 -10.46
N TRP A 381 -0.10 26.20 -10.06
CA TRP A 381 0.53 25.44 -8.98
C TRP A 381 1.63 24.53 -9.54
N HIS A 382 2.85 24.75 -9.08
CA HIS A 382 4.02 23.93 -9.33
C HIS A 382 4.30 23.09 -8.10
N TRP A 383 4.31 21.77 -8.23
CA TRP A 383 4.56 20.92 -7.07
C TRP A 383 5.35 19.65 -7.41
N ARG A 384 6.09 19.12 -6.44
CA ARG A 384 6.88 17.88 -6.57
C ARG A 384 6.93 17.13 -5.26
N THR A 385 7.11 15.81 -5.35
CA THR A 385 7.42 14.96 -4.20
C THR A 385 8.81 14.36 -4.31
N TYR A 386 9.42 14.10 -3.17
CA TYR A 386 10.73 13.46 -3.10
C TYR A 386 10.79 12.51 -1.92
N LYS A 387 11.31 11.32 -2.17
CA LYS A 387 11.60 10.33 -1.14
C LYS A 387 13.10 10.07 -1.05
N LEU A 388 13.65 10.19 0.14
CA LEU A 388 15.04 9.84 0.42
C LEU A 388 15.09 8.73 1.47
N ALA A 389 15.72 7.62 1.12
CA ALA A 389 15.90 6.44 1.95
C ALA A 389 17.26 5.78 1.64
N LYS A 390 17.66 4.75 2.39
CA LYS A 390 18.95 4.06 2.18
C LYS A 390 18.91 3.12 0.97
N ARG A 391 17.74 2.53 0.70
CA ARG A 391 17.46 1.77 -0.52
C ARG A 391 16.43 2.49 -1.38
N PHE A 392 16.47 2.21 -2.68
CA PHE A 392 15.51 2.79 -3.62
C PHE A 392 14.09 2.25 -3.37
N ASP A 393 13.95 0.92 -3.35
CA ASP A 393 12.72 0.18 -3.06
C ASP A 393 12.68 -0.35 -1.62
N GLN A 394 11.46 -0.57 -1.12
CA GLN A 394 11.17 -1.21 0.17
C GLN A 394 11.96 -0.63 1.34
N ASP A 395 11.98 0.69 1.45
CA ASP A 395 12.64 1.34 2.58
C ASP A 395 11.80 2.47 3.14
N ILE A 396 12.00 2.67 4.43
CA ILE A 396 11.35 3.73 5.18
C ILE A 396 12.12 5.03 4.94
N SER A 397 11.37 6.10 4.69
CA SER A 397 11.96 7.41 4.44
C SER A 397 12.84 7.88 5.58
N ALA A 398 14.06 8.30 5.23
CA ALA A 398 14.84 9.23 6.03
C ALA A 398 14.20 10.62 5.97
N VAL A 399 13.88 11.09 4.76
CA VAL A 399 13.14 12.34 4.54
C VAL A 399 12.16 12.10 3.39
N CYS A 400 10.89 12.42 3.61
CA CYS A 400 9.89 12.54 2.56
C CYS A 400 9.50 14.01 2.46
N ALA A 401 9.56 14.60 1.27
CA ALA A 401 9.30 16.02 1.06
C ALA A 401 8.23 16.22 -0.01
N ALA A 402 7.41 17.23 0.18
CA ALA A 402 6.51 17.73 -0.83
C ALA A 402 6.52 19.26 -0.82
N PHE A 403 6.68 19.86 -1.99
CA PHE A 403 6.68 21.30 -2.18
C PHE A 403 5.60 21.64 -3.18
N ALA A 404 4.79 22.65 -2.88
CA ALA A 404 3.75 23.17 -3.76
C ALA A 404 3.77 24.70 -3.69
N LEU A 405 4.06 25.35 -4.82
CA LEU A 405 4.08 26.80 -4.95
C LEU A 405 3.04 27.24 -5.98
N GLU A 406 2.25 28.24 -5.65
CA GLU A 406 1.48 29.00 -6.62
C GLU A 406 2.31 30.17 -7.11
N ILE A 407 2.63 30.20 -8.40
CA ILE A 407 3.47 31.25 -8.99
C ILE A 407 2.65 32.01 -10.02
N ALA A 408 2.53 33.32 -9.84
CA ALA A 408 1.89 34.23 -10.79
C ALA A 408 2.80 35.43 -11.04
N ASP A 409 2.97 35.80 -12.30
CA ASP A 409 3.81 36.94 -12.71
C ASP A 409 5.23 36.91 -12.11
N GLY A 410 5.82 35.72 -12.01
CA GLY A 410 7.16 35.48 -11.46
C GLY A 410 7.24 35.54 -9.93
N SER A 411 6.14 35.82 -9.24
CA SER A 411 6.06 35.94 -7.78
C SER A 411 5.32 34.76 -7.15
N ILE A 412 5.76 34.34 -5.97
CA ILE A 412 5.17 33.24 -5.22
C ILE A 412 3.97 33.76 -4.41
N LEU A 413 2.76 33.41 -4.80
CA LEU A 413 1.54 33.83 -4.10
C LEU A 413 1.29 32.97 -2.85
N ASN A 414 1.47 31.66 -3.00
CA ASN A 414 1.28 30.69 -1.93
C ASN A 414 2.41 29.67 -1.94
N ALA A 415 2.82 29.25 -0.75
CA ALA A 415 3.81 28.21 -0.56
C ALA A 415 3.30 27.19 0.46
N ARG A 416 3.38 25.91 0.11
CA ARG A 416 3.13 24.78 1.01
C ARG A 416 4.31 23.83 0.94
N ILE A 417 5.04 23.73 2.02
CA ILE A 417 6.25 22.90 2.13
C ILE A 417 6.06 21.95 3.29
N THR A 418 6.03 20.66 3.00
CA THR A 418 5.77 19.65 4.03
C THR A 418 6.84 18.58 4.02
N PHE A 419 7.25 18.16 5.21
CA PHE A 419 8.19 17.06 5.40
C PHE A 419 7.64 15.98 6.33
N GLY A 420 7.96 14.73 5.98
CA GLY A 420 7.95 13.56 6.87
C GLY A 420 9.38 13.21 7.29
N GLY A 421 9.54 12.63 8.48
CA GLY A 421 10.83 12.29 9.09
C GLY A 421 11.57 13.47 9.70
N MET A 422 10.96 14.67 9.73
CA MET A 422 11.59 15.89 10.25
C MET A 422 11.06 16.33 11.62
N ALA A 423 9.93 15.78 12.05
CA ALA A 423 9.26 16.10 13.32
C ALA A 423 8.49 14.87 13.86
N ALA A 424 7.79 15.05 14.98
CA ALA A 424 6.94 14.03 15.60
C ALA A 424 5.70 13.65 14.77
N THR A 425 5.34 14.48 13.79
CA THR A 425 4.27 14.27 12.81
C THR A 425 4.73 14.81 11.46
N PRO A 426 4.10 14.40 10.34
CA PRO A 426 4.25 15.11 9.07
C PRO A 426 3.82 16.57 9.26
N LYS A 427 4.70 17.52 8.91
CA LYS A 427 4.54 18.92 9.34
C LYS A 427 5.00 19.91 8.26
N ARG A 428 4.27 21.03 8.14
CA ARG A 428 4.62 22.17 7.28
C ARG A 428 5.80 22.98 7.81
N ALA A 429 6.57 23.55 6.89
CA ALA A 429 7.73 24.40 7.13
C ALA A 429 7.31 25.88 7.09
N MET A 430 6.61 26.34 8.12
CA MET A 430 5.98 27.67 8.14
C MET A 430 6.99 28.82 7.98
N ALA A 431 8.19 28.70 8.56
CA ALA A 431 9.22 29.73 8.43
C ALA A 431 9.75 29.80 6.99
N ALA A 432 9.98 28.64 6.36
CA ALA A 432 10.38 28.58 4.95
C ALA A 432 9.26 29.09 4.01
N GLU A 433 8.00 28.74 4.26
CA GLU A 433 6.85 29.24 3.50
C GLU A 433 6.73 30.77 3.60
N CYS A 434 6.90 31.33 4.81
CA CYS A 434 6.88 32.78 5.04
C CYS A 434 8.02 33.50 4.30
N ALA A 435 9.21 32.90 4.21
CA ALA A 435 10.32 33.45 3.45
C ALA A 435 10.09 33.45 1.92
N LEU A 436 9.16 32.63 1.43
CA LEU A 436 8.83 32.51 0.00
C LEU A 436 7.69 33.43 -0.41
N GLN A 437 6.65 33.58 0.41
CA GLN A 437 5.44 34.32 0.03
C GLN A 437 5.73 35.78 -0.32
N GLY A 438 5.17 36.21 -1.45
CA GLY A 438 5.32 37.55 -2.01
C GLY A 438 6.67 37.83 -2.68
N GLN A 439 7.60 36.87 -2.69
CA GLN A 439 8.93 37.03 -3.31
C GLN A 439 8.97 36.47 -4.74
N ALA A 440 9.95 36.91 -5.52
CA ALA A 440 10.24 36.32 -6.83
C ALA A 440 10.83 34.91 -6.69
N TRP A 441 10.50 33.98 -7.60
CA TRP A 441 11.07 32.62 -7.56
C TRP A 441 12.49 32.54 -8.16
N ASP A 442 13.45 33.14 -7.47
CA ASP A 442 14.87 33.19 -7.85
C ASP A 442 15.79 32.51 -6.80
N GLU A 443 17.09 32.51 -7.08
CA GLU A 443 18.10 31.87 -6.22
C GLU A 443 18.27 32.59 -4.86
N THR A 444 18.03 33.91 -4.80
CA THR A 444 18.12 34.67 -3.55
C THR A 444 17.00 34.24 -2.62
N THR A 445 15.77 34.19 -3.13
CA THR A 445 14.59 33.73 -2.39
C THR A 445 14.72 32.27 -1.96
N LEU A 446 15.22 31.40 -2.86
CA LEU A 446 15.53 30.00 -2.51
C LEU A 446 16.48 29.91 -1.30
N ASN A 447 17.59 30.66 -1.34
CA ASN A 447 18.58 30.61 -0.27
C ASN A 447 18.01 31.11 1.07
N ALA A 448 17.17 32.16 1.04
CA ALA A 448 16.46 32.62 2.22
C ALA A 448 15.54 31.54 2.82
N ALA A 449 14.77 30.85 1.97
CA ALA A 449 13.91 29.74 2.41
C ALA A 449 14.72 28.55 2.96
N CYS A 450 15.86 28.21 2.35
CA CYS A 450 16.76 27.17 2.86
C CYS A 450 17.31 27.51 4.25
N LEU A 451 17.64 28.77 4.51
CA LEU A 451 18.08 29.22 5.84
C LEU A 451 16.93 29.14 6.86
N ALA A 452 15.73 29.59 6.47
CA ALA A 452 14.54 29.57 7.33
C ALA A 452 14.12 28.15 7.73
N LEU A 453 14.30 27.14 6.86
CA LEU A 453 14.03 25.73 7.16
C LEU A 453 14.73 25.22 8.44
N ALA A 454 15.87 25.80 8.81
CA ALA A 454 16.59 25.41 10.02
C ALA A 454 15.79 25.67 11.32
N SER A 455 14.82 26.59 11.28
CA SER A 455 13.97 26.95 12.42
C SER A 455 12.66 26.16 12.46
N ASP A 456 12.28 25.48 11.38
CA ASP A 456 11.01 24.74 11.30
C ASP A 456 11.04 23.38 12.01
N TYR A 457 12.25 22.78 12.08
CA TYR A 457 12.45 21.39 12.46
C TYR A 457 13.66 21.17 13.36
N ALA A 458 13.52 20.25 14.31
CA ALA A 458 14.61 19.69 15.11
C ALA A 458 14.57 18.15 15.00
N PRO A 459 15.01 17.57 13.86
CA PRO A 459 14.85 16.14 13.62
C PRO A 459 15.75 15.30 14.55
N LEU A 460 15.36 14.06 14.82
CA LEU A 460 16.16 13.13 15.62
C LEU A 460 17.11 12.32 14.73
N SER A 461 18.25 11.92 15.29
CA SER A 461 19.09 10.87 14.72
C SER A 461 18.51 9.50 15.05
N ASP A 462 18.41 8.61 14.06
CA ASP A 462 17.99 7.22 14.26
C ASP A 462 18.70 6.28 13.26
N MET A 463 18.27 5.01 13.21
CA MET A 463 18.83 4.00 12.31
C MET A 463 18.63 4.33 10.82
N ARG A 464 17.78 5.30 10.46
CA ARG A 464 17.48 5.68 9.07
C ARG A 464 18.37 6.82 8.62
N ALA A 465 18.57 7.84 9.45
CA ALA A 465 19.49 8.95 9.17
C ALA A 465 19.84 9.75 10.42
N SER A 466 21.00 10.41 10.40
CA SER A 466 21.37 11.41 11.40
C SER A 466 20.55 12.69 11.24
N GLN A 467 20.43 13.46 12.34
CA GLN A 467 19.82 14.78 12.36
C GLN A 467 20.44 15.72 11.30
N ASP A 468 21.77 15.76 11.19
CA ASP A 468 22.46 16.62 10.23
C ASP A 468 22.18 16.22 8.78
N TYR A 469 22.16 14.91 8.49
CA TYR A 469 21.82 14.41 7.16
C TYR A 469 20.39 14.84 6.78
N ARG A 470 19.43 14.70 7.70
CA ARG A 470 18.03 15.12 7.50
C ARG A 470 17.92 16.62 7.21
N ARG A 471 18.59 17.47 8.00
CA ARG A 471 18.60 18.94 7.80
C ARG A 471 19.21 19.35 6.46
N ASN A 472 20.38 18.81 6.12
CA ASN A 472 21.08 19.13 4.88
C ASN A 472 20.29 18.67 3.66
N THR A 473 19.72 17.46 3.71
CA THR A 473 18.96 16.91 2.59
C THR A 473 17.62 17.62 2.39
N ALA A 474 16.94 18.05 3.46
CA ALA A 474 15.73 18.87 3.34
C ALA A 474 15.98 20.16 2.53
N GLN A 475 17.08 20.86 2.80
CA GLN A 475 17.48 22.03 2.01
C GLN A 475 17.84 21.67 0.57
N ASN A 476 18.58 20.57 0.36
CA ASN A 476 18.96 20.13 -0.99
C ASN A 476 17.76 19.69 -1.84
N LEU A 477 16.73 19.11 -1.23
CA LEU A 477 15.48 18.79 -1.90
C LEU A 477 14.72 20.05 -2.32
N LEU A 478 14.73 21.11 -1.50
CA LEU A 478 14.17 22.40 -1.90
C LEU A 478 14.97 23.02 -3.06
N ARG A 479 16.31 22.93 -3.04
CA ARG A 479 17.15 23.35 -4.17
C ARG A 479 16.85 22.57 -5.44
N ARG A 480 16.68 21.26 -5.34
CA ARG A 480 16.27 20.40 -6.47
C ARG A 480 14.92 20.86 -7.03
N PHE A 481 13.94 21.11 -6.17
CA PHE A 481 12.64 21.63 -6.58
C PHE A 481 12.75 22.98 -7.31
N TRP A 482 13.59 23.88 -6.84
CA TRP A 482 13.87 25.13 -7.57
C TRP A 482 14.51 24.88 -8.93
N LEU A 483 15.50 24.00 -9.04
CA LEU A 483 16.10 23.67 -10.34
C LEU A 483 15.07 23.13 -11.34
N GLU A 484 14.10 22.35 -10.87
CA GLU A 484 13.00 21.80 -11.69
C GLU A 484 11.93 22.84 -12.09
N THR A 485 11.81 23.94 -11.33
CA THR A 485 10.67 24.87 -11.46
C THR A 485 11.06 26.33 -11.66
N ARG A 486 12.36 26.63 -11.73
CA ARG A 486 12.86 28.00 -11.91
C ARG A 486 12.35 28.61 -13.23
N PRO A 487 12.10 29.94 -13.27
CA PRO A 487 11.56 30.60 -14.45
C PRO A 487 12.44 30.49 -15.71
N HIS A 488 13.76 30.40 -15.53
CA HIS A 488 14.72 30.38 -16.63
C HIS A 488 15.44 29.03 -16.71
N ALA A 489 15.32 28.36 -17.87
CA ALA A 489 15.94 27.07 -18.15
C ALA A 489 15.75 26.02 -17.03
N PRO A 490 14.51 25.67 -16.67
CA PRO A 490 14.25 24.61 -15.70
C PRO A 490 14.87 23.29 -16.17
N LEU A 491 15.43 22.53 -15.23
CA LEU A 491 16.02 21.23 -15.51
C LEU A 491 14.92 20.16 -15.66
N THR A 492 15.11 19.23 -16.59
CA THR A 492 14.24 18.07 -16.75
C THR A 492 14.58 17.00 -15.71
N GLN A 493 13.67 16.02 -15.52
CA GLN A 493 13.87 14.95 -14.55
C GLN A 493 15.11 14.10 -14.89
N GLU A 494 15.39 13.88 -16.17
CA GLU A 494 16.55 13.12 -16.66
C GLU A 494 17.88 13.81 -16.36
N GLN A 495 17.89 15.14 -16.23
CA GLN A 495 19.10 15.90 -15.93
C GLN A 495 19.50 15.86 -14.46
N ILE A 496 18.58 15.46 -13.57
CA ILE A 496 18.73 15.58 -12.11
C ILE A 496 18.45 14.28 -11.36
N ASN A 497 17.93 13.26 -12.04
CA ASN A 497 17.62 11.96 -11.47
C ASN A 497 18.29 10.86 -12.29
N VAL A 498 19.32 10.24 -11.72
CA VAL A 498 20.05 9.11 -12.32
C VAL A 498 19.18 7.86 -12.52
N PHE A 499 18.01 7.80 -11.89
CA PHE A 499 17.03 6.73 -12.06
C PHE A 499 15.87 7.11 -12.98
N ALA A 500 15.86 8.32 -13.56
CA ALA A 500 14.84 8.67 -14.54
C ALA A 500 14.96 7.74 -15.75
N GLN A 501 13.89 7.03 -16.07
CA GLN A 501 13.77 6.28 -17.32
C GLN A 501 13.54 7.30 -18.44
N PRO A 502 14.27 7.22 -19.57
CA PRO A 502 13.93 8.03 -20.73
C PRO A 502 12.51 7.71 -21.19
N HIS A 503 11.74 8.71 -21.60
CA HIS A 503 10.37 8.53 -22.11
C HIS A 503 10.26 7.60 -23.34
N SER A 504 11.37 7.22 -23.95
CA SER A 504 11.45 6.19 -24.99
C SER A 504 11.58 4.81 -24.36
N GLY A 505 10.55 3.98 -24.49
CA GLY A 505 10.47 2.60 -23.98
C GLY A 505 11.44 1.59 -24.60
N GLU A 506 12.70 1.97 -24.78
CA GLU A 506 13.77 1.07 -25.22
C GLU A 506 14.39 0.37 -24.01
N ILE A 507 14.26 -0.95 -24.02
CA ILE A 507 14.82 -1.89 -23.07
C ILE A 507 16.34 -1.91 -23.28
N ALA A 508 17.11 -1.50 -22.28
CA ALA A 508 18.52 -1.84 -22.16
C ALA A 508 18.70 -3.07 -21.27
#